data_AF-A0A1Y6JVM4-F1
#
_entry.id   AF-A0A1Y6JVM4-F1
#
_cell.length_a   1.000
_cell.length_b   1.000
_cell.length_c   1.000
_cell.angle_alpha   90.00
_cell.angle_beta   90.00
_cell.angle_gamma   90.00
#
_symmetry.space_group_name_H-M   'P 1'
#
loop_
_entity.id
_entity.type
_entity.pdbx_description
1 polymer ?
#
loop_
_entity_poly.entity_id
_entity_poly.type
_entity_poly.pdbx_seq_one_letter_code
_entity_poly.pdbx_strand_id
1 'polypeptide(L)'
;MGNHGFISAQWKLGHGITLFWGPPTRDEAVGDPFFLQFTPSPTKTQELSNANRLKVFINNGESGIILSEFFMITRYLESRVIDMTREARGPKEGDFITIKSYKHDGSLHRTWRDTMVLKTSENALIGVNDHTLVTEDDGRRWVTREPAIVYFHKHYWFNIVAMIRDNGVSYYCNLASPYVLDKEALKYIDYDLDVKVFPDGEKRLLDVDEYEDFSQRWHYGEETDRILKANVLTLVDWINHHKGPFSQAYVDLWYQRYQELLRRSH
;
A
#
# COMPACT_ATOMS: atom_id res chain seq x y z
N MET A 1 -6.13 -23.98 35.68
CA MET A 1 -6.72 -23.81 34.33
C MET A 1 -6.56 -22.35 33.98
N GLY A 2 -5.66 -22.05 33.04
CA GLY A 2 -5.18 -20.69 32.78
C GLY A 2 -6.23 -19.82 32.11
N ASN A 3 -6.43 -18.62 32.66
CA ASN A 3 -7.16 -17.52 32.04
C ASN A 3 -6.34 -16.99 30.86
N HIS A 4 -6.65 -17.39 29.64
CA HIS A 4 -6.19 -16.67 28.45
C HIS A 4 -7.21 -15.56 28.19
N GLY A 5 -6.93 -14.36 28.68
CA GLY A 5 -7.66 -13.16 28.27
C GLY A 5 -7.38 -12.92 26.79
N PHE A 6 -8.39 -13.13 25.94
CA PHE A 6 -8.31 -12.81 24.53
C PHE A 6 -8.45 -11.29 24.37
N ILE A 7 -7.41 -10.65 23.84
CA ILE A 7 -7.40 -9.21 23.57
C ILE A 7 -8.12 -8.99 22.24
N SER A 8 -9.39 -8.59 22.30
CA SER A 8 -10.08 -7.96 21.18
C SER A 8 -9.60 -6.52 21.05
N ALA A 9 -9.13 -6.11 19.87
CA ALA A 9 -8.77 -4.71 19.62
C ALA A 9 -9.91 -4.04 18.83
N GLN A 10 -10.41 -2.94 19.36
CA GLN A 10 -11.44 -2.12 18.75
C GLN A 10 -10.81 -0.77 18.39
N TRP A 11 -10.68 -0.50 17.10
CA TRP A 11 -10.09 0.75 16.62
C TRP A 11 -11.21 1.67 16.12
N LYS A 12 -11.38 2.82 16.78
CA LYS A 12 -12.31 3.86 16.32
C LYS A 12 -11.59 4.78 15.35
N LEU A 13 -11.55 4.37 14.09
CA LEU A 13 -11.16 5.26 13.01
C LEU A 13 -12.25 6.33 12.90
N GLY A 14 -11.91 7.61 13.01
CA GLY A 14 -12.88 8.72 12.98
C GLY A 14 -13.97 8.60 11.89
N HIS A 15 -15.09 9.32 12.09
CA HIS A 15 -16.33 9.26 11.27
C HIS A 15 -17.21 7.99 11.45
N GLY A 16 -17.19 7.38 12.64
CA GLY A 16 -18.15 6.32 13.01
C GLY A 16 -17.79 4.91 12.53
N ILE A 17 -16.52 4.69 12.13
CA ILE A 17 -16.04 3.39 11.68
C ILE A 17 -15.32 2.70 12.82
N THR A 18 -15.72 1.47 13.11
CA THR A 18 -15.04 0.64 14.09
C THR A 18 -14.48 -0.59 13.41
N LEU A 19 -13.15 -0.73 13.43
CA LEU A 19 -12.48 -1.95 13.00
C LEU A 19 -12.44 -2.94 14.16
N PHE A 20 -13.00 -4.12 13.96
CA PHE A 20 -12.96 -5.19 14.96
C PHE A 20 -11.91 -6.23 14.58
N TRP A 21 -11.08 -6.56 15.56
CA TRP A 21 -10.11 -7.64 15.51
C TRP A 21 -10.45 -8.70 16.56
N GLY A 22 -10.76 -9.92 16.12
CA GLY A 22 -11.03 -11.05 17.00
C GLY A 22 -11.44 -12.32 16.25
N PRO A 23 -11.34 -13.51 16.86
CA PRO A 23 -11.87 -14.73 16.27
C PRO A 23 -13.39 -14.61 16.07
N PRO A 24 -13.95 -15.18 15.00
CA PRO A 24 -15.38 -15.08 14.69
C PRO A 24 -16.22 -15.59 15.88
N THR A 25 -17.31 -14.88 16.18
CA THR A 25 -18.24 -15.34 17.21
C THR A 25 -18.94 -16.63 16.75
N ARG A 26 -19.45 -17.44 17.70
CA ARG A 26 -20.00 -18.78 17.42
C ARG A 26 -21.14 -18.80 16.38
N ASP A 27 -21.78 -17.67 16.12
CA ASP A 27 -22.87 -17.54 15.14
C ASP A 27 -22.40 -16.99 13.77
N GLU A 28 -21.11 -16.66 13.61
CA GLU A 28 -20.49 -16.10 12.39
C GLU A 28 -19.44 -17.05 11.79
N ALA A 29 -19.55 -18.34 12.09
CA ALA A 29 -18.58 -19.37 11.73
C ALA A 29 -18.63 -19.77 10.24
N VAL A 30 -18.36 -18.82 9.33
CA VAL A 30 -17.87 -19.09 7.98
C VAL A 30 -16.84 -18.01 7.59
N GLY A 31 -15.60 -18.22 8.02
CA GLY A 31 -14.39 -17.81 7.31
C GLY A 31 -14.16 -16.32 7.04
N ASP A 32 -13.85 -15.52 8.06
CA ASP A 32 -12.86 -14.43 8.01
C ASP A 32 -12.60 -13.94 9.45
N PRO A 33 -11.36 -13.76 9.95
CA PRO A 33 -11.12 -13.11 11.24
C PRO A 33 -11.30 -11.58 11.21
N PHE A 34 -11.76 -11.01 10.09
CA PHE A 34 -12.02 -9.58 9.92
C PHE A 34 -13.50 -9.31 9.61
N PHE A 35 -14.15 -8.52 10.47
CA PHE A 35 -15.44 -7.93 10.14
C PHE A 35 -15.42 -6.43 10.47
N LEU A 36 -15.66 -5.58 9.46
CA LEU A 36 -15.90 -4.16 9.68
C LEU A 36 -17.37 -3.94 10.00
N GLN A 37 -17.66 -3.30 11.13
CA GLN A 37 -19.00 -2.82 11.45
C GLN A 37 -19.04 -1.30 11.32
N PHE A 38 -19.91 -0.82 10.44
CA PHE A 38 -20.21 0.61 10.33
C PHE A 38 -21.30 0.95 11.36
N THR A 39 -20.95 1.75 12.37
CA THR A 39 -21.95 2.34 13.28
C THR A 39 -22.26 3.75 12.79
N PRO A 40 -23.42 4.00 12.16
CA PRO A 40 -23.77 5.35 11.76
C PRO A 40 -23.80 6.27 12.98
N SER A 41 -23.18 7.45 12.87
CA SER A 41 -23.30 8.51 13.86
C SER A 41 -24.78 8.89 14.04
N PRO A 42 -25.28 9.23 15.25
CA PRO A 42 -26.72 9.40 15.52
C PRO A 42 -27.43 10.53 14.77
N THR A 43 -26.76 11.24 13.86
CA THR A 43 -27.33 12.33 13.07
C THR A 43 -27.31 12.00 11.59
N LYS A 44 -28.26 11.15 11.18
CA LYS A 44 -28.99 11.09 9.89
C LYS A 44 -29.42 9.65 9.60
N THR A 45 -30.51 9.25 10.24
CA THR A 45 -31.20 7.98 10.01
C THR A 45 -31.98 8.05 8.70
N GLN A 46 -31.32 7.79 7.56
CA GLN A 46 -31.93 7.33 6.31
C GLN A 46 -30.84 7.10 5.25
N GLU A 47 -30.06 6.02 5.35
CA GLU A 47 -29.31 5.46 4.21
C GLU A 47 -28.76 4.04 4.46
N LEU A 48 -29.51 3.24 5.23
CA LEU A 48 -29.21 1.81 5.43
C LEU A 48 -29.72 0.99 4.24
N SER A 49 -29.03 1.07 3.09
CA SER A 49 -29.11 0.05 2.03
C SER A 49 -27.87 -0.02 1.10
N ASN A 50 -26.73 0.58 1.48
CA ASN A 50 -25.62 0.80 0.53
C ASN A 50 -24.56 -0.32 0.43
N ALA A 51 -24.67 -1.42 1.20
CA ALA A 51 -23.72 -2.54 1.11
C ALA A 51 -23.71 -3.22 -0.27
N ASN A 52 -24.85 -3.25 -0.98
CA ASN A 52 -24.94 -3.81 -2.34
C ASN A 52 -24.68 -2.79 -3.46
N ARG A 53 -24.58 -1.49 -3.16
CA ARG A 53 -24.21 -0.47 -4.17
C ARG A 53 -22.71 -0.27 -4.29
N LEU A 54 -21.93 -0.53 -3.23
CA LEU A 54 -20.47 -0.37 -3.28
C LEU A 54 -19.79 -1.39 -4.23
N LYS A 55 -20.36 -2.59 -4.39
CA LYS A 55 -19.92 -3.57 -5.42
C LYS A 55 -20.17 -3.12 -6.86
N VAL A 56 -21.12 -2.18 -7.07
CA VAL A 56 -21.46 -1.68 -8.41
C VAL A 56 -20.63 -0.44 -8.78
N PHE A 57 -20.21 0.37 -7.81
CA PHE A 57 -19.39 1.57 -8.07
C PHE A 57 -17.96 1.27 -8.54
N ILE A 58 -17.40 0.10 -8.22
CA ILE A 58 -16.06 -0.30 -8.71
C ILE A 58 -16.12 -0.76 -10.19
N ASN A 59 -17.30 -1.13 -10.70
CA ASN A 59 -17.47 -1.65 -12.07
C ASN A 59 -18.11 -0.67 -13.07
N ASN A 60 -18.77 0.39 -12.62
CA ASN A 60 -19.44 1.34 -13.51
C ASN A 60 -18.85 2.74 -13.31
N GLY A 61 -17.99 3.14 -14.24
CA GLY A 61 -17.28 4.42 -14.27
C GLY A 61 -18.20 5.64 -14.33
N GLU A 62 -18.71 6.07 -13.17
CA GLU A 62 -19.26 7.42 -12.97
C GLU A 62 -18.28 8.24 -12.11
N SER A 63 -17.26 8.72 -12.81
CA SER A 63 -16.14 9.56 -12.36
C SER A 63 -16.53 11.04 -12.50
N GLY A 64 -17.10 11.62 -11.44
CA GLY A 64 -17.35 13.06 -11.38
C GLY A 64 -16.61 13.77 -10.25
N ILE A 65 -16.59 13.15 -9.06
CA ILE A 65 -16.06 13.78 -7.83
C ILE A 65 -14.73 13.16 -7.39
N ILE A 66 -14.52 11.86 -7.64
CA ILE A 66 -13.24 11.12 -7.43
C ILE A 66 -12.06 11.75 -8.22
N LEU A 67 -12.37 12.64 -9.15
CA LEU A 67 -11.37 13.28 -10.00
C LEU A 67 -10.67 14.44 -9.31
N SER A 68 -11.25 15.19 -8.35
CA SER A 68 -10.62 16.44 -7.93
C SER A 68 -9.38 16.24 -7.05
N GLU A 69 -9.44 15.47 -5.96
CA GLU A 69 -8.26 15.28 -5.10
C GLU A 69 -7.25 14.32 -5.75
N PHE A 70 -7.72 13.25 -6.39
CA PHE A 70 -6.87 12.38 -7.19
C PHE A 70 -6.11 13.17 -8.27
N PHE A 71 -6.79 14.06 -9.01
CA PHE A 71 -6.14 14.89 -10.01
C PHE A 71 -5.24 15.94 -9.36
N MET A 72 -5.56 16.49 -8.19
CA MET A 72 -4.67 17.43 -7.50
C MET A 72 -3.41 16.75 -6.98
N ILE A 73 -3.48 15.54 -6.41
CA ILE A 73 -2.32 14.76 -5.97
C ILE A 73 -1.51 14.29 -7.16
N THR A 74 -2.18 13.76 -8.19
CA THR A 74 -1.51 13.34 -9.43
C THR A 74 -0.88 14.55 -10.12
N ARG A 75 -1.56 15.70 -10.20
CA ARG A 75 -0.99 16.96 -10.70
C ARG A 75 0.08 17.53 -9.81
N TYR A 76 0.02 17.35 -8.50
CA TYR A 76 1.08 17.79 -7.59
C TYR A 76 2.35 16.99 -7.88
N LEU A 77 2.21 15.67 -7.96
CA LEU A 77 3.29 14.76 -8.31
C LEU A 77 3.81 15.05 -9.74
N GLU A 78 2.92 15.21 -10.72
CA GLU A 78 3.25 15.60 -12.10
C GLU A 78 3.83 17.02 -12.21
N SER A 79 3.43 17.97 -11.36
CA SER A 79 3.98 19.35 -11.39
C SER A 79 5.43 19.39 -10.91
N ARG A 80 5.85 18.37 -10.17
CA ARG A 80 7.25 18.11 -9.84
C ARG A 80 7.97 17.27 -10.90
N VAL A 81 7.28 16.90 -12.00
CA VAL A 81 7.85 16.28 -13.20
C VAL A 81 8.02 17.37 -14.27
N ILE A 82 9.25 17.57 -14.76
CA ILE A 82 9.46 18.43 -15.93
C ILE A 82 8.88 17.71 -17.16
N ASP A 83 7.87 18.31 -17.77
CA ASP A 83 7.15 17.79 -18.94
C ASP A 83 8.10 17.50 -20.09
N MET A 84 8.18 16.22 -20.47
CA MET A 84 8.82 15.76 -21.69
C MET A 84 7.87 14.83 -22.42
N THR A 85 6.88 15.42 -23.09
CA THR A 85 6.17 14.76 -24.17
C THR A 85 7.14 14.20 -25.21
N ARG A 86 6.97 12.90 -25.51
CA ARG A 86 7.61 12.04 -26.55
C ARG A 86 8.82 11.21 -26.09
N GLU A 87 8.60 9.89 -26.07
CA GLU A 87 9.59 8.79 -26.14
C GLU A 87 10.47 8.41 -24.93
N ALA A 88 10.02 8.56 -23.68
CA ALA A 88 10.65 7.79 -22.60
C ALA A 88 9.94 6.43 -22.47
N ARG A 89 10.46 5.38 -23.15
CA ARG A 89 10.18 4.01 -22.68
C ARG A 89 10.66 3.97 -21.23
N GLY A 90 9.76 3.65 -20.30
CA GLY A 90 10.09 3.53 -18.88
C GLY A 90 11.28 2.60 -18.63
N PRO A 91 11.81 2.56 -17.40
CA PRO A 91 13.00 1.78 -17.07
C PRO A 91 12.80 0.33 -17.50
N LYS A 92 13.86 -0.22 -18.07
CA LYS A 92 13.89 -1.60 -18.59
C LYS A 92 14.33 -2.55 -17.49
N GLU A 93 14.11 -3.83 -17.73
CA GLU A 93 14.59 -4.87 -16.84
C GLU A 93 16.12 -4.78 -16.69
N GLY A 94 16.61 -4.81 -15.45
CA GLY A 94 18.01 -4.64 -15.09
C GLY A 94 18.44 -3.18 -14.87
N ASP A 95 17.64 -2.19 -15.26
CA ASP A 95 17.92 -0.79 -14.93
C ASP A 95 17.75 -0.57 -13.42
N PHE A 96 18.53 0.35 -12.87
CA PHE A 96 18.39 0.78 -11.48
C PHE A 96 17.66 2.12 -11.41
N ILE A 97 16.69 2.21 -10.50
CA ILE A 97 15.93 3.43 -10.25
C ILE A 97 16.04 3.86 -8.78
N THR A 98 15.78 5.13 -8.54
CA THR A 98 15.55 5.66 -7.19
C THR A 98 14.05 5.62 -6.90
N ILE A 99 13.68 5.26 -5.67
CA ILE A 99 12.32 5.41 -5.15
C ILE A 99 12.32 6.52 -4.10
N LYS A 100 11.32 7.40 -4.15
CA LYS A 100 11.10 8.46 -3.16
C LYS A 100 9.67 8.42 -2.63
N SER A 101 9.53 8.38 -1.32
CA SER A 101 8.25 8.63 -0.67
C SER A 101 8.16 10.07 -0.19
N TYR A 102 6.96 10.62 -0.25
CA TYR A 102 6.64 11.96 0.24
C TYR A 102 5.50 11.86 1.25
N LYS A 103 5.35 12.86 2.10
CA LYS A 103 4.14 13.03 2.93
C LYS A 103 3.08 13.80 2.17
N HIS A 104 1.87 13.86 2.74
CA HIS A 104 0.74 14.55 2.11
C HIS A 104 1.00 16.04 1.87
N ASP A 105 1.75 16.71 2.75
CA ASP A 105 2.19 18.10 2.56
C ASP A 105 3.30 18.27 1.49
N GLY A 106 3.77 17.15 0.93
CA GLY A 106 4.78 17.06 -0.10
C GLY A 106 6.22 17.26 0.38
N SER A 107 6.45 17.18 1.69
CA SER A 107 7.79 16.97 2.24
C SER A 107 8.33 15.59 1.84
N LEU A 108 9.65 15.51 1.63
CA LEU A 108 10.32 14.23 1.32
C LEU A 108 10.39 13.39 2.59
N HIS A 109 9.90 12.15 2.52
CA HIS A 109 9.88 11.23 3.65
C HIS A 109 11.09 10.29 3.63
N ARG A 110 11.25 9.50 2.55
CA ARG A 110 12.38 8.57 2.42
C ARG A 110 12.83 8.44 0.99
N THR A 111 14.10 8.10 0.81
CA THR A 111 14.70 7.77 -0.49
C THR A 111 15.40 6.42 -0.43
N TRP A 112 15.01 5.49 -1.30
CA TRP A 112 15.70 4.23 -1.55
C TRP A 112 16.48 4.34 -2.86
N ARG A 113 17.80 4.14 -2.81
CA ARG A 113 18.65 4.16 -3.99
C ARG A 113 18.90 2.75 -4.52
N ASP A 114 19.05 2.65 -5.83
CA ASP A 114 19.49 1.42 -6.49
C ASP A 114 18.47 0.27 -6.36
N THR A 115 17.18 0.55 -6.60
CA THR A 115 16.17 -0.49 -6.83
C THR A 115 16.33 -1.03 -8.25
N MET A 116 16.63 -2.32 -8.41
CA MET A 116 16.69 -2.95 -9.73
C MET A 116 15.27 -3.19 -10.26
N VAL A 117 14.98 -2.76 -11.48
CA VAL A 117 13.71 -3.02 -12.15
C VAL A 117 13.70 -4.44 -12.70
N LEU A 118 12.69 -5.22 -12.32
CA LEU A 118 12.46 -6.57 -12.84
C LEU A 118 11.44 -6.60 -13.97
N LYS A 119 10.46 -5.69 -13.93
CA LYS A 119 9.45 -5.52 -14.96
C LYS A 119 8.79 -4.16 -14.88
N THR A 120 8.58 -3.55 -16.04
CA THR A 120 7.70 -2.39 -16.23
C THR A 120 6.57 -2.81 -17.16
N SER A 121 5.34 -2.59 -16.74
CA SER A 121 4.15 -2.73 -17.57
C SER A 121 3.39 -1.40 -17.66
N GLU A 122 2.26 -1.39 -18.36
CA GLU A 122 1.42 -0.20 -18.45
C GLU A 122 0.98 0.32 -17.08
N ASN A 123 0.62 -0.60 -16.17
CA ASN A 123 -0.01 -0.29 -14.89
C ASN A 123 0.84 -0.60 -13.66
N ALA A 124 1.93 -1.35 -13.80
CA ALA A 124 2.71 -1.84 -12.67
C ALA A 124 4.22 -1.76 -12.91
N LEU A 125 4.95 -1.49 -11.84
CA LEU A 125 6.40 -1.65 -11.75
C LEU A 125 6.74 -2.68 -10.67
N ILE A 126 7.59 -3.63 -11.04
CA ILE A 126 8.13 -4.65 -10.13
C ILE A 126 9.63 -4.43 -10.07
N GLY A 127 10.16 -4.29 -8.85
CA GLY A 127 11.59 -4.13 -8.62
C GLY A 127 12.08 -4.99 -7.47
N VAL A 128 13.39 -4.94 -7.22
CA VAL A 128 14.03 -5.54 -6.06
C VAL A 128 14.94 -4.52 -5.40
N ASN A 129 14.77 -4.40 -4.08
CA ASN A 129 15.74 -3.78 -3.20
C ASN A 129 16.62 -4.89 -2.63
N ASP A 130 17.92 -4.82 -2.85
CA ASP A 130 18.88 -5.71 -2.20
C ASP A 130 20.09 -4.88 -1.81
N HIS A 131 20.42 -4.85 -0.52
CA HIS A 131 21.45 -3.97 0.03
C HIS A 131 21.31 -2.50 -0.42
N THR A 132 20.07 -2.03 -0.51
CA THR A 132 19.68 -0.69 -0.95
C THR A 132 19.95 0.34 0.13
N LEU A 133 20.61 1.46 -0.23
CA LEU A 133 20.77 2.60 0.68
C LEU A 133 19.45 3.36 0.84
N VAL A 134 19.00 3.48 2.09
CA VAL A 134 17.86 4.27 2.50
C VAL A 134 18.34 5.55 3.18
N THR A 135 17.76 6.69 2.80
CA THR A 135 17.93 7.98 3.46
C THR A 135 16.58 8.44 3.99
N GLU A 136 16.50 8.70 5.29
CA GLU A 136 15.33 9.25 5.97
C GLU A 136 15.25 10.78 5.78
N ASP A 137 14.09 11.36 6.08
CA ASP A 137 13.81 12.80 6.04
C ASP A 137 14.75 13.62 6.93
N ASP A 138 15.10 13.07 8.10
CA ASP A 138 16.06 13.66 9.05
C ASP A 138 17.54 13.49 8.62
N GLY A 139 17.79 12.86 7.47
CA GLY A 139 19.12 12.65 6.91
C GLY A 139 19.84 11.40 7.42
N ARG A 140 19.26 10.62 8.35
CA ARG A 140 19.82 9.32 8.74
C ARG A 140 19.89 8.40 7.53
N ARG A 141 20.91 7.54 7.51
CA ARG A 141 21.17 6.59 6.43
C ARG A 141 21.40 5.19 6.95
N TRP A 142 20.79 4.22 6.30
CA TRP A 142 20.95 2.80 6.60
C TRP A 142 20.79 1.96 5.33
N VAL A 143 21.22 0.71 5.37
CA VAL A 143 21.20 -0.20 4.22
C VAL A 143 20.28 -1.37 4.53
N THR A 144 19.39 -1.71 3.60
CA THR A 144 18.54 -2.91 3.75
C THR A 144 19.42 -4.15 3.80
N ARG A 145 19.02 -5.18 4.56
CA ARG A 145 19.82 -6.40 4.71
C ARG A 145 19.39 -7.51 3.77
N GLU A 146 18.08 -7.69 3.68
CA GLU A 146 17.48 -8.80 2.96
C GLU A 146 16.95 -8.32 1.61
N PRO A 147 16.98 -9.16 0.57
CA PRO A 147 16.35 -8.86 -0.70
C PRO A 147 14.83 -8.74 -0.50
N ALA A 148 14.25 -7.71 -1.10
CA ALA A 148 12.82 -7.45 -1.03
C ALA A 148 12.28 -7.10 -2.42
N ILE A 149 11.26 -7.84 -2.86
CA ILE A 149 10.53 -7.51 -4.08
C ILE A 149 9.58 -6.36 -3.75
N VAL A 150 9.66 -5.29 -4.52
CA VAL A 150 8.77 -4.13 -4.41
C VAL A 150 7.78 -4.12 -5.57
N TYR A 151 6.51 -3.87 -5.25
CA TYR A 151 5.41 -3.83 -6.20
C TYR A 151 4.68 -2.50 -6.09
N PHE A 152 4.59 -1.80 -7.22
CA PHE A 152 3.86 -0.56 -7.38
C PHE A 152 2.81 -0.68 -8.49
N HIS A 153 1.66 -0.05 -8.30
CA HIS A 153 0.57 -0.05 -9.27
C HIS A 153 -0.02 1.35 -9.46
N LYS A 154 -0.49 1.67 -10.66
CA LYS A 154 -1.06 2.98 -11.00
C LYS A 154 -2.52 3.17 -10.56
N HIS A 155 -3.20 2.09 -10.21
CA HIS A 155 -4.64 2.12 -9.85
C HIS A 155 -4.93 1.72 -8.40
N TYR A 156 -3.94 1.22 -7.66
CA TYR A 156 -4.11 0.83 -6.26
C TYR A 156 -3.43 1.83 -5.36
N TRP A 157 -4.08 2.17 -4.25
CA TRP A 157 -3.52 3.06 -3.24
C TRP A 157 -2.74 2.29 -2.17
N PHE A 158 -1.89 1.40 -2.63
CA PHE A 158 -0.89 0.74 -1.81
C PHE A 158 0.29 0.30 -2.66
N ASN A 159 1.46 0.22 -2.03
CA ASN A 159 2.60 -0.52 -2.55
C ASN A 159 2.92 -1.68 -1.61
N ILE A 160 3.54 -2.73 -2.15
CA ILE A 160 3.82 -3.96 -1.41
C ILE A 160 5.32 -4.23 -1.45
N VAL A 161 5.91 -4.52 -0.29
CA VAL A 161 7.30 -4.92 -0.12
C VAL A 161 7.32 -6.34 0.45
N ALA A 162 7.65 -7.31 -0.39
CA ALA A 162 7.79 -8.71 -0.01
C ALA A 162 9.27 -8.99 0.33
N MET A 163 9.59 -9.00 1.63
CA MET A 163 10.95 -9.26 2.12
C MET A 163 11.18 -10.76 2.22
N ILE A 164 12.20 -11.24 1.52
CA ILE A 164 12.55 -12.65 1.43
C ILE A 164 13.54 -12.97 2.55
N ARG A 165 13.22 -13.94 3.40
CA ARG A 165 14.07 -14.39 4.52
C ARG A 165 14.05 -15.91 4.61
N ASP A 166 15.03 -16.46 5.32
CA ASP A 166 15.15 -17.92 5.54
C ASP A 166 13.94 -18.52 6.25
N ASN A 167 13.27 -17.76 7.12
CA ASN A 167 12.08 -18.20 7.86
C ASN A 167 10.76 -17.93 7.11
N GLY A 168 10.83 -17.53 5.85
CA GLY A 168 9.68 -17.25 4.99
C GLY A 168 9.52 -15.76 4.66
N VAL A 169 8.57 -15.47 3.77
CA VAL A 169 8.35 -14.12 3.26
C VAL A 169 7.52 -13.33 4.25
N SER A 170 7.96 -12.11 4.56
CA SER A 170 7.15 -11.14 5.29
C SER A 170 6.82 -9.96 4.39
N TYR A 171 5.63 -9.39 4.56
CA TYR A 171 5.12 -8.33 3.71
C TYR A 171 4.91 -7.06 4.51
N TYR A 172 5.38 -5.94 3.98
CA TYR A 172 4.89 -4.61 4.35
C TYR A 172 4.05 -4.08 3.22
N CYS A 173 2.91 -3.49 3.54
CA CYS A 173 2.00 -2.92 2.58
C CYS A 173 1.70 -1.50 3.03
N ASN A 174 2.28 -0.53 2.36
CA ASN A 174 2.09 0.87 2.70
C ASN A 174 0.85 1.37 1.98
N LEU A 175 -0.14 1.88 2.71
CA LEU A 175 -1.22 2.63 2.07
C LEU A 175 -0.61 3.94 1.57
N ALA A 176 -0.67 4.11 0.25
CA ALA A 176 0.12 5.08 -0.46
C ALA A 176 -0.63 5.56 -1.70
N SER A 177 -0.35 6.76 -2.21
CA SER A 177 -0.85 7.13 -3.53
C SER A 177 -0.33 6.15 -4.59
N PRO A 178 -1.02 6.02 -5.73
CA PRO A 178 -0.42 5.46 -6.92
C PRO A 178 0.89 6.16 -7.26
N TYR A 179 1.82 5.40 -7.83
CA TYR A 179 3.12 5.95 -8.15
C TYR A 179 3.09 6.80 -9.42
N VAL A 180 3.92 7.83 -9.44
CA VAL A 180 4.38 8.48 -10.68
C VAL A 180 5.83 8.10 -10.93
N LEU A 181 6.25 8.19 -12.19
CA LEU A 181 7.61 7.87 -12.59
C LEU A 181 8.11 8.90 -13.58
N ASP A 182 9.25 9.49 -13.27
CA ASP A 182 9.97 10.40 -14.17
C ASP A 182 11.44 9.97 -14.31
N LYS A 183 12.26 10.86 -14.88
CA LYS A 183 13.70 10.60 -15.08
C LYS A 183 14.51 10.55 -13.78
N GLU A 184 13.98 11.11 -12.70
CA GLU A 184 14.66 11.22 -11.42
C GLU A 184 14.35 10.01 -10.54
N ALA A 185 13.07 9.67 -10.38
CA ALA A 185 12.65 8.63 -9.46
C ALA A 185 11.23 8.11 -9.74
N LEU A 186 10.93 6.94 -9.18
CA LEU A 186 9.57 6.54 -8.83
C LEU A 186 9.17 7.32 -7.57
N LYS A 187 8.02 7.98 -7.58
CA LYS A 187 7.54 8.85 -6.51
C LYS A 187 6.12 8.47 -6.07
N TYR A 188 5.86 8.49 -4.78
CA TYR A 188 4.52 8.27 -4.21
C TYR A 188 4.35 9.05 -2.90
N ILE A 189 3.10 9.25 -2.49
CA ILE A 189 2.75 9.79 -1.17
C ILE A 189 2.48 8.63 -0.22
N ASP A 190 3.12 8.65 0.95
CA ASP A 190 2.95 7.73 2.06
C ASP A 190 1.90 8.31 3.02
N TYR A 191 0.91 7.49 3.40
CA TYR A 191 -0.17 7.90 4.30
C TYR A 191 -0.04 7.34 5.71
N ASP A 192 1.09 6.73 6.08
CA ASP A 192 1.37 6.29 7.46
C ASP A 192 0.34 5.30 8.02
N LEU A 193 -0.26 4.50 7.14
CA LEU A 193 -1.10 3.38 7.52
C LEU A 193 -0.58 2.14 6.82
N ASP A 194 -0.08 1.18 7.59
CA ASP A 194 0.60 0.02 7.04
C ASP A 194 -0.05 -1.28 7.48
N VAL A 195 -0.09 -2.25 6.57
CA VAL A 195 -0.40 -3.64 6.91
C VAL A 195 0.88 -4.47 6.84
N LYS A 196 1.20 -5.14 7.94
CA LYS A 196 2.29 -6.12 8.00
C LYS A 196 1.73 -7.53 8.01
N VAL A 197 2.27 -8.40 7.15
CA VAL A 197 1.99 -9.83 7.14
C VAL A 197 3.26 -10.59 7.50
N PHE A 198 3.19 -11.42 8.53
CA PHE A 198 4.29 -12.23 9.01
C PHE A 198 4.36 -13.57 8.26
N PRO A 199 5.50 -14.29 8.29
CA PRO A 199 5.65 -15.54 7.55
C PRO A 199 4.68 -16.64 7.95
N ASP A 200 4.17 -16.61 9.19
CA ASP A 200 3.15 -17.52 9.71
C ASP A 200 1.71 -17.11 9.30
N GLY A 201 1.55 -16.01 8.57
CA GLY A 201 0.27 -15.47 8.14
C GLY A 201 -0.39 -14.52 9.14
N GLU A 202 0.23 -14.26 10.31
CA GLU A 202 -0.25 -13.21 11.22
C GLU A 202 -0.28 -11.87 10.49
N LYS A 203 -1.32 -11.07 10.72
CA LYS A 203 -1.51 -9.75 10.10
C LYS A 203 -1.60 -8.71 11.19
N ARG A 204 -0.92 -7.57 11.01
CA ARG A 204 -1.00 -6.42 11.93
C ARG A 204 -1.22 -5.15 11.13
N LEU A 205 -2.16 -4.34 11.60
CA LEU A 205 -2.27 -2.95 11.22
C LEU A 205 -1.29 -2.14 12.07
N LEU A 206 -0.46 -1.34 11.44
CA LEU A 206 0.56 -0.52 12.09
C LEU A 206 0.25 0.96 11.87
N ASP A 207 0.83 1.81 12.72
CA ASP A 207 0.89 3.26 12.59
C ASP A 207 -0.48 3.97 12.51
N VAL A 208 -1.54 3.33 13.04
CA VAL A 208 -2.90 3.88 13.11
C VAL A 208 -2.95 5.25 13.78
N ASP A 209 -2.23 5.41 14.90
CA ASP A 209 -2.19 6.67 15.64
C ASP A 209 -1.50 7.78 14.81
N GLU A 210 -0.46 7.42 14.05
CA GLU A 210 0.26 8.35 13.17
C GLU A 210 -0.61 8.78 11.99
N TYR A 211 -1.34 7.84 11.38
CA TYR A 211 -2.36 8.14 10.37
C TYR A 211 -3.42 9.11 10.90
N GLU A 212 -3.97 8.88 12.10
CA GLU A 212 -5.00 9.73 12.68
C GLU A 212 -4.49 11.14 12.98
N ASP A 213 -3.28 11.26 13.50
CA ASP A 213 -2.64 12.55 13.80
C ASP A 213 -2.30 13.33 12.52
N PHE A 214 -1.76 12.66 11.50
CA PHE A 214 -1.40 13.30 10.23
C PHE A 214 -2.61 13.64 9.38
N SER A 215 -3.64 12.79 9.40
CA SER A 215 -4.92 13.08 8.75
C SER A 215 -5.53 14.38 9.28
N GLN A 216 -5.47 14.60 10.60
CA GLN A 216 -5.92 15.84 11.20
C GLN A 216 -4.99 17.01 10.88
N ARG A 217 -3.68 16.81 10.99
CA ARG A 217 -2.65 17.85 10.78
C ARG A 217 -2.62 18.40 9.37
N TRP A 218 -2.73 17.52 8.38
CA TRP A 218 -2.68 17.87 6.96
C TRP A 218 -4.06 17.93 6.31
N HIS A 219 -5.12 17.79 7.11
CA HIS A 219 -6.51 17.90 6.68
C HIS A 219 -6.82 17.00 5.47
N TYR A 220 -6.56 15.69 5.61
CA TYR A 220 -6.92 14.76 4.55
C TYR A 220 -8.39 14.93 4.20
N GLY A 221 -8.68 15.13 2.92
CA GLY A 221 -10.05 15.24 2.46
C GLY A 221 -10.86 13.98 2.77
N GLU A 222 -12.17 14.15 2.91
CA GLU A 222 -13.11 13.02 3.07
C GLU A 222 -12.97 12.03 1.90
N GLU A 223 -12.62 12.53 0.72
CA GLU A 223 -12.34 11.72 -0.47
C GLU A 223 -11.09 10.86 -0.29
N THR A 224 -9.95 11.46 0.10
CA THR A 224 -8.70 10.74 0.38
C THR A 224 -8.91 9.65 1.43
N ASP A 225 -9.54 9.98 2.57
CA ASP A 225 -9.82 9.01 3.64
C ASP A 225 -10.71 7.85 3.13
N ARG A 226 -11.74 8.16 2.33
CA ARG A 226 -12.60 7.14 1.71
C ARG A 226 -11.84 6.22 0.76
N ILE A 227 -10.93 6.78 -0.06
CA ILE A 227 -10.12 6.00 -1.00
C ILE A 227 -9.16 5.07 -0.25
N LEU A 228 -8.49 5.56 0.79
CA LEU A 228 -7.58 4.77 1.61
C LEU A 228 -8.33 3.62 2.27
N LYS A 229 -9.47 3.91 2.92
CA LYS A 229 -10.33 2.88 3.53
C LYS A 229 -10.80 1.82 2.52
N ALA A 230 -11.19 2.21 1.32
CA ALA A 230 -11.56 1.26 0.27
C ALA A 230 -10.38 0.40 -0.20
N ASN A 231 -9.18 0.98 -0.30
CA ASN A 231 -7.98 0.25 -0.70
C ASN A 231 -7.46 -0.69 0.39
N VAL A 232 -7.69 -0.39 1.68
CA VAL A 232 -7.45 -1.35 2.77
C VAL A 232 -8.28 -2.63 2.56
N LEU A 233 -9.56 -2.50 2.18
CA LEU A 233 -10.40 -3.67 1.90
C LEU A 233 -9.88 -4.49 0.72
N THR A 234 -9.48 -3.83 -0.36
CA THR A 234 -8.86 -4.48 -1.53
C THR A 234 -7.56 -5.18 -1.16
N LEU A 235 -6.72 -4.55 -0.34
CA LEU A 235 -5.45 -5.11 0.12
C LEU A 235 -5.68 -6.35 0.99
N VAL A 236 -6.62 -6.30 1.94
CA VAL A 236 -6.98 -7.46 2.77
C VAL A 236 -7.50 -8.62 1.91
N ASP A 237 -8.32 -8.34 0.89
CA ASP A 237 -8.77 -9.34 -0.07
C ASP A 237 -7.59 -9.97 -0.85
N TRP A 238 -6.59 -9.17 -1.25
CA TRP A 238 -5.38 -9.68 -1.90
C TRP A 238 -4.56 -10.58 -0.98
N ILE A 239 -4.42 -10.19 0.29
CA ILE A 239 -3.71 -10.98 1.30
C ILE A 239 -4.45 -12.31 1.54
N ASN A 240 -5.77 -12.27 1.78
CA ASN A 240 -6.58 -13.45 2.11
C ASN A 240 -6.63 -14.47 0.97
N HIS A 241 -6.57 -14.01 -0.27
CA HIS A 241 -6.62 -14.87 -1.46
C HIS A 241 -5.26 -15.06 -2.13
N HIS A 242 -4.16 -14.69 -1.47
CA HIS A 242 -2.79 -14.83 -1.98
C HIS A 242 -2.61 -14.26 -3.40
N LYS A 243 -3.20 -13.09 -3.69
CA LYS A 243 -3.15 -12.48 -5.03
C LYS A 243 -1.81 -11.82 -5.28
N GLY A 244 -1.29 -11.99 -6.50
CA GLY A 244 -0.08 -11.30 -6.96
C GLY A 244 1.09 -11.49 -5.99
N PRO A 245 1.68 -10.41 -5.45
CA PRO A 245 2.81 -10.46 -4.50
C PRO A 245 2.62 -11.41 -3.32
N PHE A 246 1.39 -11.68 -2.88
CA PHE A 246 1.11 -12.57 -1.74
C PHE A 246 1.09 -14.06 -2.08
N SER A 247 1.31 -14.44 -3.35
CA SER A 247 1.51 -15.84 -3.74
C SER A 247 3.00 -16.21 -3.75
N GLN A 248 3.32 -17.41 -3.27
CA GLN A 248 4.68 -17.94 -3.32
C GLN A 248 5.22 -17.99 -4.76
N ALA A 249 4.40 -18.44 -5.72
CA ALA A 249 4.79 -18.52 -7.13
C ALA A 249 5.17 -17.16 -7.73
N TYR A 250 4.52 -16.06 -7.31
CA TYR A 250 4.90 -14.73 -7.74
C TYR A 250 6.26 -14.32 -7.16
N VAL A 251 6.47 -14.54 -5.86
CA VAL A 251 7.76 -14.25 -5.21
C VAL A 251 8.88 -15.04 -5.86
N ASP A 252 8.70 -16.35 -6.05
CA ASP A 252 9.69 -17.24 -6.66
C ASP A 252 10.05 -16.80 -8.08
N LEU A 253 9.05 -16.47 -8.90
CA LEU A 253 9.24 -16.00 -10.27
C LEU A 253 10.13 -14.76 -10.33
N TRP A 254 9.80 -13.74 -9.55
CA TRP A 254 10.52 -12.46 -9.60
C TRP A 254 11.87 -12.54 -8.91
N TYR A 255 12.00 -13.33 -7.85
CA TYR A 255 13.30 -13.58 -7.25
C TYR A 255 14.22 -14.36 -8.18
N GLN A 256 13.72 -15.39 -8.89
CA GLN A 256 14.49 -16.07 -9.93
C GLN A 256 14.90 -15.09 -11.03
N ARG A 257 13.99 -14.22 -11.48
CA ARG A 257 14.30 -13.21 -12.50
C ARG A 257 15.42 -12.28 -12.06
N TYR A 258 15.40 -11.84 -10.80
CA TYR A 258 16.46 -11.06 -10.20
C TYR A 258 17.81 -11.78 -10.24
N GLN A 259 17.86 -13.05 -9.82
CA GLN A 259 19.07 -13.88 -9.85
C GLN A 259 19.60 -14.11 -11.29
N GLU A 260 18.73 -14.17 -12.29
CA GLU A 260 19.14 -14.22 -13.70
C GLU A 260 19.78 -12.92 -14.18
N LEU A 261 19.23 -11.77 -13.80
CA LEU A 261 19.76 -10.46 -14.18
C LEU A 261 21.13 -10.21 -13.54
N LEU A 262 21.29 -10.52 -12.25
CA LEU A 262 22.60 -10.43 -11.56
C LEU A 262 23.69 -11.22 -12.28
N ARG A 263 23.39 -12.47 -12.68
CA ARG A 263 24.36 -13.32 -13.39
C ARG A 263 24.77 -12.80 -14.76
N ARG A 264 23.97 -11.93 -15.39
CA ARG A 264 24.28 -11.33 -16.68
C ARG A 264 25.08 -10.03 -16.56
N SER A 265 25.07 -9.42 -15.38
CA SER A 265 25.80 -8.18 -15.08
C SER A 265 27.24 -8.42 -14.61
N HIS A 266 27.63 -9.69 -14.47
CA HIS A 266 28.99 -10.16 -14.16
C HIS A 266 29.56 -10.92 -15.36
#